data_AF-A0A949JN08-F1
#
_entry.id   AF-A0A949JN08-F1
#
_cell.length_a   1.000
_cell.length_b   1.000
_cell.length_c   1.000
_cell.angle_alpha   90.00
_cell.angle_beta   90.00
_cell.angle_gamma   90.00
#
_symmetry.space_group_name_H-M   'P 1'
#
loop_
_entity.id
_entity.type
_entity.pdbx_description
1 polymer ?
#
loop_
_entity_poly.entity_id
_entity_poly.type
_entity_poly.pdbx_seq_one_letter_code
_entity_poly.pdbx_strand_id
1 'polypeptide(L)' 'MSEIQFFQTKMGRQFFEVTMPELVRQIHRLNDLVALAVEMSEEKPSCKKGGDCGHQAEDH' A
#
# COMPACT_ATOMS: atom_id res chain seq x y z
N MET A 1 41.58 4.17 0.20
CA MET A 1 40.18 3.71 0.29
C MET A 1 40.23 2.20 0.52
N SER A 2 39.43 1.65 1.44
CA SER A 2 39.45 0.21 1.73
C SER A 2 39.11 -0.58 0.47
N GLU A 3 40.04 -1.43 0.03
CA GLU A 3 39.99 -2.18 -1.23
C GLU A 3 38.95 -3.32 -1.22
N ILE A 4 38.40 -3.62 -0.04
CA ILE A 4 37.39 -4.67 0.17
C ILE A 4 36.00 -4.06 0.01
N GLN A 5 35.25 -4.56 -0.97
CA GLN A 5 33.87 -4.15 -1.19
C GLN A 5 32.96 -4.70 -0.08
N PHE A 6 31.95 -3.93 0.34
CA PHE A 6 31.09 -4.28 1.48
C PHE A 6 30.49 -5.70 1.38
N PHE A 7 30.00 -6.10 0.21
CA PHE A 7 29.43 -7.44 -0.02
C PHE A 7 30.45 -8.59 0.17
N GLN A 8 31.75 -8.31 0.09
CA GLN A 8 32.80 -9.30 0.32
C GLN A 8 33.06 -9.52 1.81
N THR A 9 32.65 -8.58 2.66
CA THR A 9 32.76 -8.73 4.11
C THR A 9 31.78 -9.80 4.62
N LYS A 10 32.07 -10.42 5.77
CA LYS A 10 31.14 -11.37 6.41
C LYS A 10 29.80 -10.73 6.71
N MET A 11 29.83 -9.48 7.19
CA MET A 11 28.61 -8.69 7.48
C MET A 11 27.81 -8.40 6.22
N GLY A 12 28.48 -7.98 5.14
CA GLY A 12 27.81 -7.69 3.87
C GLY A 12 27.14 -8.93 3.27
N ARG A 13 27.81 -10.10 3.30
CA ARG A 13 27.20 -11.36 2.87
C ARG A 13 25.91 -11.66 3.63
N GLN A 14 25.96 -11.65 4.96
CA GLN A 14 24.78 -11.91 5.79
C GLN A 14 23.65 -10.89 5.53
N PHE A 15 24.01 -9.62 5.32
CA PHE A 15 23.04 -8.59 4.97
C PHE A 15 22.35 -8.85 3.62
N PHE A 16 23.10 -9.23 2.58
CA PHE A 16 22.53 -9.54 1.27
C PHE A 16 21.79 -10.88 1.24
N GLU A 17 22.18 -11.85 2.07
CA GLU A 17 21.54 -13.17 2.14
C GLU A 17 20.28 -13.18 3.01
N VAL A 18 20.21 -12.36 4.05
CA VAL A 18 19.12 -12.40 5.05
C VAL A 18 18.29 -11.11 5.03
N THR A 19 18.93 -9.96 5.19
CA THR A 19 18.21 -8.68 5.36
C THR A 19 17.61 -8.17 4.06
N MET A 20 18.34 -8.27 2.95
CA MET A 20 17.89 -7.77 1.64
C MET A 20 16.63 -8.48 1.12
N PRO A 21 16.51 -9.82 1.16
CA PRO A 21 15.28 -10.49 0.75
C PRO A 21 14.06 -10.05 1.58
N GLU A 22 14.23 -9.91 2.90
CA GLU A 22 13.15 -9.46 3.79
C GLU A 22 12.75 -8.01 3.47
N LEU A 23 13.72 -7.13 3.22
CA LEU A 23 13.47 -5.75 2.79
C LEU A 23 12.66 -5.72 1.47
N VAL A 24 13.04 -6.55 0.49
CA VAL A 24 12.32 -6.63 -0.80
C VAL A 24 10.88 -7.13 -0.60
N ARG A 25 10.65 -8.11 0.29
CA ARG A 25 9.30 -8.57 0.64
C ARG A 25 8.46 -7.46 1.26
N GLN A 26 9.04 -6.66 2.15
CA GLN A 26 8.34 -5.55 2.80
C GLN A 26 8.02 -4.43 1.80
N ILE A 27 8.93 -4.12 0.89
CA ILE A 27 8.69 -3.16 -0.20
C ILE A 27 7.57 -3.65 -1.12
N HIS A 28 7.56 -4.93 -1.50
CA HIS A 28 6.48 -5.49 -2.30
C HIS A 28 5.12 -5.37 -1.59
N ARG A 29 5.07 -5.76 -0.31
CA ARG A 29 3.86 -5.63 0.52
C ARG A 29 3.39 -4.18 0.61
N LEU A 30 4.31 -3.23 0.74
CA LEU A 30 3.97 -1.82 0.75
C LEU A 30 3.35 -1.39 -0.59
N ASN A 31 3.92 -1.81 -1.71
CA ASN A 31 3.37 -1.52 -3.03
C ASN A 31 1.96 -2.09 -3.20
N ASP A 32 1.71 -3.31 -2.73
CA ASP A 32 0.37 -3.93 -2.77
C ASP A 32 -0.65 -3.10 -1.96
N LEU A 33 -0.26 -2.64 -0.76
CA LEU A 33 -1.12 -1.80 0.08
C LEU A 33 -1.39 -0.43 -0.54
N VAL A 34 -0.40 0.16 -1.21
CA VAL A 34 -0.55 1.42 -1.93
C VAL A 34 -1.50 1.25 -3.11
N ALA A 35 -1.39 0.15 -3.87
CA ALA A 35 -2.31 -0.15 -4.97
C ALA A 35 -3.76 -0.22 -4.48
N LEU A 36 -4.02 -0.96 -3.40
CA LEU A 36 -5.35 -1.03 -2.78
C LEU A 36 -5.86 0.35 -2.32
N ALA A 37 -5.00 1.16 -1.71
CA ALA A 37 -5.38 2.50 -1.27
C ALA A 37 -5.73 3.44 -2.43
N VAL A 38 -5.07 3.28 -3.58
CA VAL A 38 -5.39 4.00 -4.81
C VAL A 38 -6.75 3.56 -5.35
N GLU A 39 -6.98 2.25 -5.48
CA GLU A 39 -8.26 1.69 -5.93
C GLU A 39 -9.43 2.19 -5.05
N MET A 40 -9.28 2.14 -3.72
CA MET A 40 -10.28 2.67 -2.78
C MET A 40 -10.50 4.19 -2.91
N SER A 41 -9.48 4.93 -3.33
CA SER A 41 -9.58 6.38 -3.53
C SER A 41 -10.28 6.73 -4.86
N GLU A 42 -10.12 5.88 -5.88
CA GLU A 42 -10.84 5.98 -7.15
C GLU A 42 -12.30 5.53 -7.02
N GLU A 43 -12.59 4.56 -6.16
CA GLU A 43 -13.94 4.10 -5.82
C GLU A 43 -14.72 5.04 -4.88
N LYS A 44 -14.30 6.31 -4.73
CA LYS A 44 -15.10 7.30 -3.99
C LYS A 44 -16.54 7.28 -4.51
N PRO A 45 -17.52 7.02 -3.63
CA PRO A 45 -18.90 6.97 -4.04
C PRO A 45 -19.25 8.34 -4.61
N SER A 46 -19.71 8.34 -5.87
CA SER A 46 -20.64 9.35 -6.31
C SER A 46 -21.87 9.24 -5.40
N CYS A 47 -21.80 9.90 -4.25
CA CYS A 47 -23.00 10.27 -3.51
C CYS A 47 -23.73 11.24 -4.43
N LYS A 48 -24.55 10.67 -5.32
CA LYS A 48 -25.44 11.41 -6.20
C LYS A 48 -26.28 12.29 -5.29
N LYS A 49 -26.19 13.60 -5.51
CA LYS A 49 -27.24 14.55 -5.12
C LYS A 49 -28.59 13.96 -5.57
N GLY A 50 -29.53 13.82 -4.64
CA GLY A 50 -30.93 13.50 -4.96
C GLY A 50 -31.37 12.16 -4.38
N GLY A 51 -31.98 12.24 -3.21
CA GLY A 51 -32.61 11.13 -2.50
C GLY A 51 -33.28 11.66 -1.26
N ASP A 52 -34.13 12.69 -1.44
CA ASP A 52 -35.18 13.05 -0.49
C ASP A 52 -35.99 11.78 -0.25
N CYS A 53 -35.76 11.12 0.89
CA CYS A 53 -36.59 10.03 1.36
C CYS A 53 -37.96 10.65 1.63
N GLY A 54 -38.92 10.30 0.76
CA GLY A 54 -40.19 10.98 0.67
C GLY A 54 -40.90 11.13 2.02
N HIS A 55 -41.31 12.36 2.30
CA HIS A 55 -42.45 12.58 3.18
C HIS A 55 -43.65 11.90 2.55
N GLN A 56 -44.14 10.87 3.23
CA GLN A 56 -45.44 10.26 2.99
C GLN A 56 -46.49 11.38 2.93
N ALA A 57 -47.11 11.52 1.77
CA ALA A 57 -48.44 12.10 1.68
C ALA A 57 -49.37 11.08 2.35
N GLU A 58 -49.85 11.42 3.54
CA GLU A 58 -51.05 10.81 4.11
C GLU A 58 -52.16 11.87 4.06
N ASP A 59 -53.10 11.64 3.15
CA ASP A 59 -54.41 12.28 3.05
C ASP A 59 -55.13 12.31 4.41
N HIS A 60 -55.57 13.50 4.84
CA HIS A 60 -56.86 13.67 5.54
C HIS A 60 -57.35 15.12 5.52
#